data_AF-A0A9E5F3N7-F1
#
_entry.id   AF-A0A9E5F3N7-F1
#
_cell.length_a   1.000
_cell.length_b   1.000
_cell.length_c   1.000
_cell.angle_alpha   90.00
_cell.angle_beta   90.00
_cell.angle_gamma   90.00
#
_symmetry.space_group_name_H-M   'P 1'
#
loop_
_entity.id
_entity.type
_entity.pdbx_description
1 polymer ?
#
loop_
_entity_poly.entity_id
_entity_poly.type
_entity_poly.pdbx_seq_one_letter_code
_entity_poly.pdbx_strand_id
1 'polypeptide(L)'
;MNELAKIESTLVQGDISKLNPEERTKYYLKTCETLGLNPLTKPFDYITLNGKLTLYAKRDCTDQLRKLHNVSIEITSRTLTEDIYSVTARARIGDRTDESIGAVCLGAARGEAKANLLMKAETKAKRRVTLSICGLGLLDETEVETVHANETPRPVVQTAERTAPRLEAPKVVVQTETKVAEEKLEMPEMPVSTKYAPDPEGHHSLSYRRMQQESIDKGNAAPSDKQCWKIVNMLRELGFSDDLSQEWLVKNFSVTKTKELTKRQASQAIDLLTQMKDASTPPSTTGRSDDDFLREIEQL
;
A
#
# COMPACT_ATOMS: atom_id res chain seq x y z
N MET A 1 24.09 -16.22 26.99
CA MET A 1 24.43 -14.89 26.45
C MET A 1 24.12 -13.87 27.54
N ASN A 2 25.00 -12.90 27.80
CA ASN A 2 24.83 -11.94 28.90
C ASN A 2 23.68 -10.95 28.60
N GLU A 3 22.78 -10.69 29.56
CA GLU A 3 21.65 -9.75 29.40
C GLU A 3 22.11 -8.35 29.00
N LEU A 4 23.26 -7.90 29.51
CA LEU A 4 23.88 -6.63 29.13
C LEU A 4 24.19 -6.54 27.63
N ALA A 5 24.64 -7.64 27.02
CA ALA A 5 24.96 -7.68 25.59
C ALA A 5 23.70 -7.65 24.71
N LYS A 6 22.56 -8.17 25.21
CA LYS A 6 21.26 -8.04 24.52
C LYS A 6 20.74 -6.61 24.57
N ILE A 7 20.85 -5.97 25.73
CA ILE A 7 20.43 -4.59 25.95
C ILE A 7 21.27 -3.64 25.09
N GLU A 8 22.60 -3.80 25.09
CA GLU A 8 23.50 -3.02 24.25
C GLU A 8 23.21 -3.19 22.75
N SER A 9 23.00 -4.43 22.29
CA SER A 9 22.58 -4.72 20.90
C SER A 9 21.29 -4.00 20.52
N THR A 10 20.32 -3.98 21.44
CA THR A 10 19.00 -3.39 21.19
C THR A 10 19.04 -1.85 21.21
N LEU A 11 19.64 -1.26 22.24
CA LEU A 11 19.60 0.20 22.46
C LEU A 11 20.68 0.95 21.68
N VAL A 12 21.87 0.37 21.54
CA VAL A 12 23.02 1.04 20.93
C VAL A 12 23.15 0.66 19.46
N GLN A 13 23.02 -0.63 19.15
CA GLN A 13 23.21 -1.11 17.77
C GLN A 13 21.92 -1.09 16.93
N GLY A 14 20.77 -0.89 17.58
CA GLY A 14 19.44 -0.90 16.95
C GLY A 14 19.00 -2.28 16.46
N ASP A 15 19.69 -3.35 16.87
CA ASP A 15 19.42 -4.70 16.40
C ASP A 15 18.64 -5.50 17.46
N ILE A 16 17.35 -5.73 17.15
CA ILE A 16 16.41 -6.49 17.96
C ILE A 16 16.35 -7.98 17.57
N SER A 17 17.26 -8.45 16.71
CA SER A 17 17.31 -9.85 16.27
C SER A 17 17.50 -10.82 17.44
N LYS A 18 18.24 -10.39 18.47
CA LYS A 18 18.56 -11.17 19.67
C LYS A 18 17.42 -11.23 20.69
N LEU A 19 16.37 -10.44 20.52
CA LEU A 19 15.19 -10.48 21.38
C LEU A 19 14.32 -11.69 21.01
N ASN A 20 13.80 -12.36 22.04
CA ASN A 20 12.79 -13.41 21.87
C ASN A 20 11.40 -12.79 21.55
N PRO A 21 10.40 -13.60 21.15
CA PRO A 21 9.08 -13.08 20.77
C PRO A 21 8.36 -12.27 21.86
N GLU A 22 8.50 -12.64 23.13
CA GLU A 22 7.90 -11.92 24.26
C GLU A 22 8.59 -10.56 24.47
N GLU A 23 9.92 -10.53 24.43
CA GLU A 23 10.73 -9.31 24.52
C GLU A 23 10.44 -8.35 23.37
N ARG A 24 10.29 -8.85 22.13
CA ARG A 24 9.90 -8.03 20.97
C ARG A 24 8.51 -7.44 21.13
N THR A 25 7.55 -8.23 21.64
CA THR A 25 6.19 -7.73 21.90
C THR A 25 6.20 -6.64 22.96
N LYS A 26 6.95 -6.83 24.06
CA LYS A 26 7.14 -5.80 25.09
C LYS A 26 7.78 -4.54 24.52
N TYR A 27 8.83 -4.68 23.72
CA TYR A 27 9.51 -3.56 23.06
C TYR A 27 8.55 -2.78 22.14
N TYR A 28 7.76 -3.48 21.33
CA TYR A 28 6.76 -2.89 20.44
C TYR A 28 5.71 -2.09 21.20
N LEU A 29 5.11 -2.71 22.22
CA LEU A 29 4.06 -2.08 23.03
C LEU A 29 4.60 -0.88 23.80
N LYS A 30 5.81 -0.98 24.38
CA LYS A 30 6.46 0.13 25.08
C LYS A 30 6.78 1.29 24.15
N THR A 31 7.20 1.00 22.93
CA THR A 31 7.43 2.02 21.89
C THR A 31 6.13 2.73 21.54
N CYS A 32 5.04 1.99 21.32
CA CYS A 32 3.73 2.58 21.06
C CYS A 32 3.24 3.44 22.23
N GLU A 33 3.34 2.95 23.45
CA GLU A 33 2.96 3.67 24.67
C GLU A 33 3.72 4.99 24.82
N THR A 34 5.04 4.96 24.62
CA THR A 34 5.91 6.15 24.74
C THR A 34 5.58 7.22 23.69
N LEU A 35 5.16 6.79 22.51
CA LEU A 35 4.79 7.67 21.40
C LEU A 35 3.30 8.05 21.38
N GLY A 36 2.49 7.53 22.30
CA GLY A 36 1.04 7.75 22.32
C GLY A 36 0.29 7.08 21.15
N LEU A 37 0.88 6.06 20.52
CA LEU A 37 0.32 5.37 19.36
C LEU A 37 -0.59 4.21 19.77
N ASN A 38 -1.65 3.97 19.01
CA ASN A 38 -2.51 2.80 19.19
C ASN A 38 -1.83 1.54 18.60
N PRO A 39 -1.44 0.55 19.42
CA PRO A 39 -0.76 -0.65 18.93
C PRO A 39 -1.66 -1.54 18.05
N LEU A 40 -2.98 -1.45 18.18
CA LEU A 40 -3.93 -2.28 17.41
C LEU A 40 -4.00 -1.91 15.93
N THR A 41 -3.59 -0.69 15.56
CA THR A 41 -3.51 -0.27 14.15
C THR A 41 -2.21 -0.74 13.48
N LYS A 42 -1.35 -1.46 14.20
CA LYS A 42 -0.03 -1.93 13.74
C LYS A 42 0.84 -0.80 13.15
N PRO A 43 1.17 0.24 13.94
CA PRO A 43 1.95 1.40 13.47
C PRO A 43 3.36 1.06 12.98
N PHE A 44 3.96 -0.02 13.48
CA PHE A 44 5.30 -0.46 13.08
C PHE A 44 5.30 -1.89 12.54
N ASP A 45 6.34 -2.23 11.79
CA ASP A 45 6.69 -3.60 11.41
C ASP A 45 8.18 -3.86 11.65
N TYR A 46 8.59 -5.12 11.51
CA TYR A 46 9.99 -5.52 11.60
C TYR A 46 10.60 -5.71 10.23
N ILE A 47 11.86 -5.29 10.06
CA ILE A 47 12.61 -5.49 8.82
C ILE A 47 14.06 -5.80 9.10
N THR A 48 14.64 -6.65 8.27
CA THR A 48 16.07 -6.93 8.31
C THR A 48 16.78 -6.00 7.33
N LEU A 49 17.60 -5.08 7.85
CA LEU A 49 18.40 -4.15 7.06
C LEU A 49 19.87 -4.41 7.35
N ASN A 50 20.68 -4.71 6.33
CA ASN A 50 22.11 -5.02 6.50
C ASN A 50 22.38 -6.09 7.57
N GLY A 51 21.55 -7.14 7.61
CA GLY A 51 21.64 -8.23 8.59
C GLY A 51 21.14 -7.90 10.01
N LYS A 52 20.67 -6.67 10.27
CA LYS A 52 20.10 -6.27 11.56
C LYS A 52 18.58 -6.23 11.49
N LEU A 53 17.91 -6.83 12.47
CA LEU A 53 16.46 -6.71 12.58
C LEU A 53 16.15 -5.38 13.27
N THR A 54 15.37 -4.52 12.64
CA THR A 54 14.97 -3.20 13.17
C THR A 54 13.46 -3.00 13.07
N LEU A 55 12.95 -2.12 13.91
CA LEU A 55 11.59 -1.61 13.82
C LEU A 55 11.55 -0.48 12.79
N TYR A 56 10.56 -0.48 11.88
CA TYR A 56 10.34 0.62 10.95
C TYR A 56 8.90 1.12 11.01
N ALA A 57 8.71 2.42 10.75
CA ALA A 57 7.41 3.07 10.80
C ALA A 57 6.61 2.77 9.53
N LYS A 58 5.34 2.36 9.72
CA LYS A 58 4.34 2.22 8.66
C LYS A 58 3.51 3.49 8.51
N ARG A 59 2.64 3.50 7.50
CA ARG A 59 1.73 4.62 7.21
C ARG A 59 0.88 4.96 8.43
N ASP A 60 0.36 3.94 9.09
CA ASP A 60 -0.49 4.07 10.27
C ASP A 60 0.22 4.78 11.43
N CYS A 61 1.55 4.67 11.54
CA CYS A 61 2.33 5.43 12.52
C CYS A 61 2.34 6.92 12.17
N THR A 62 2.76 7.27 10.95
CA THR A 62 2.82 8.68 10.54
C THR A 62 1.46 9.35 10.54
N ASP A 63 0.38 8.63 10.19
CA ASP A 63 -0.98 9.18 10.20
C ASP A 63 -1.44 9.51 11.63
N GLN A 64 -1.10 8.67 12.60
CA GLN A 64 -1.36 8.93 14.01
C GLN A 64 -0.51 10.07 14.56
N LEU A 65 0.79 10.08 14.28
CA LEU A 65 1.70 11.16 14.73
C LEU A 65 1.23 12.53 14.24
N ARG A 66 0.76 12.61 12.98
CA ARG A 66 0.22 13.84 12.44
C ARG A 66 -0.99 14.33 13.21
N LYS A 67 -1.89 13.42 13.58
CA LYS A 67 -3.07 13.74 14.40
C LYS A 67 -2.67 14.13 15.83
N LEU A 68 -1.76 13.40 16.46
CA LEU A 68 -1.35 13.59 17.85
C LEU A 68 -0.60 14.90 18.07
N HIS A 69 0.23 15.31 17.12
CA HIS A 69 1.05 16.51 17.21
C HIS A 69 0.52 17.67 16.35
N ASN A 70 -0.72 17.58 15.85
CA ASN A 70 -1.35 18.58 15.00
C ASN A 70 -0.46 19.03 13.82
N VAL A 71 0.20 18.07 13.18
CA VAL A 71 1.13 18.32 12.08
C VAL A 71 0.34 18.62 10.80
N SER A 72 0.55 19.81 10.25
CA SER A 72 0.04 20.16 8.92
C SER A 72 1.09 19.83 7.86
N ILE A 73 0.65 19.36 6.69
CA ILE A 73 1.54 19.02 5.57
C ILE A 73 1.04 19.67 4.29
N GLU A 74 1.99 20.24 3.55
CA GLU A 74 1.79 20.87 2.25
C GLU A 74 2.76 20.26 1.24
N ILE A 75 2.31 20.02 0.00
CA ILE A 75 3.20 19.65 -1.09
C ILE A 75 3.68 20.94 -1.77
N THR A 76 4.96 21.24 -1.64
CA THR A 76 5.54 22.50 -2.12
C THR A 76 6.04 22.39 -3.55
N SER A 77 6.48 21.20 -3.98
CA SER A 77 6.98 20.98 -5.34
C SER A 77 6.76 19.55 -5.82
N ARG A 78 6.53 19.42 -7.12
CA ARG A 78 6.53 18.16 -7.86
C ARG A 78 7.40 18.35 -9.09
N THR A 79 8.48 17.59 -9.20
CA THR A 79 9.46 17.72 -10.27
C THR A 79 9.67 16.38 -10.92
N LEU A 80 9.61 16.36 -12.25
CA LEU A 80 10.03 15.23 -13.07
C LEU A 80 11.32 15.63 -13.77
N THR A 81 12.44 15.05 -13.34
CA THR A 81 13.74 15.25 -13.96
C THR A 81 14.21 13.91 -14.49
N GLU A 82 14.37 13.81 -15.81
CA GLU A 82 14.67 12.55 -16.50
C GLU A 82 13.60 11.49 -16.15
N ASP A 83 14.00 10.36 -15.58
CA ASP A 83 13.11 9.30 -15.12
C ASP A 83 12.84 9.33 -13.61
N ILE A 84 13.28 10.38 -12.90
CA ILE A 84 13.10 10.51 -11.46
C ILE A 84 11.96 11.50 -11.20
N TYR A 85 10.89 10.99 -10.58
CA TYR A 85 9.82 11.82 -10.07
C TYR A 85 10.03 12.10 -8.60
N SER A 86 10.21 13.38 -8.27
CA SER A 86 10.48 13.87 -6.92
C SER A 86 9.35 14.77 -6.43
N VAL A 87 8.92 14.54 -5.19
CA VAL A 87 7.90 15.34 -4.50
C VAL A 87 8.52 15.92 -3.25
N THR A 88 8.41 17.24 -3.08
CA THR A 88 8.84 17.93 -1.85
C THR A 88 7.62 18.20 -0.98
N ALA A 89 7.66 17.75 0.27
CA ALA A 89 6.63 17.99 1.26
C ALA A 89 7.20 18.83 2.40
N ARG A 90 6.44 19.85 2.82
CA ARG A 90 6.72 20.68 3.99
C ARG A 90 5.76 20.30 5.10
N ALA A 91 6.29 20.05 6.30
CA ALA A 91 5.49 19.89 7.50
C ALA A 91 5.62 21.12 8.41
N ARG A 92 4.57 21.39 9.18
CA ARG A 92 4.55 22.46 10.20
C ARG A 92 3.89 21.98 11.49
N ILE A 93 4.54 22.25 12.61
CA ILE A 93 4.07 22.03 13.98
C ILE A 93 4.29 23.32 14.76
N GLY A 94 3.22 24.06 15.06
CA GLY A 94 3.33 25.41 15.64
C GLY A 94 4.25 26.27 14.77
N ASP A 95 5.33 26.80 15.38
CA ASP A 95 6.32 27.64 14.72
C ASP A 95 7.44 26.86 14.02
N ARG A 96 7.51 25.53 14.22
CA ARG A 96 8.54 24.70 13.58
C ARG A 96 8.08 24.26 12.20
N THR A 97 8.98 24.36 11.23
CA THR A 97 8.78 23.86 9.87
C THR A 97 9.93 22.95 9.47
N ASP A 98 9.63 21.94 8.67
CA ASP A 98 10.61 21.04 8.10
C ASP A 98 10.23 20.63 6.68
N GLU A 99 11.19 20.23 5.86
CA GLU A 99 10.99 19.80 4.48
C GLU A 99 11.71 18.47 4.21
N SER A 100 11.04 17.58 3.47
CA SER A 100 11.67 16.38 2.94
C SER A 100 11.20 16.07 1.53
N ILE A 101 12.08 15.42 0.78
CA ILE A 101 11.82 14.94 -0.57
C ILE A 101 11.50 13.46 -0.54
N GLY A 102 10.52 13.03 -1.33
CA GLY A 102 10.27 11.65 -1.70
C GLY A 102 10.43 11.47 -3.20
N ALA A 103 11.30 10.55 -3.61
CA ALA A 103 11.61 10.29 -5.01
C ALA A 103 11.37 8.83 -5.38
N VAL A 104 10.94 8.62 -6.63
CA VAL A 104 10.76 7.31 -7.25
C VAL A 104 11.28 7.33 -8.69
N CYS A 105 11.82 6.21 -9.15
CA CYS A 105 12.16 6.04 -10.56
C CYS A 105 10.92 5.57 -11.34
N LEU A 106 10.60 6.25 -12.43
CA LEU A 106 9.49 5.92 -13.32
C LEU A 106 9.86 4.84 -14.34
N GLY A 107 11.09 4.87 -14.86
CA GLY A 107 11.56 3.97 -15.91
C GLY A 107 10.56 3.85 -17.07
N ALA A 108 10.26 2.62 -17.49
CA ALA A 108 9.31 2.35 -18.57
C ALA A 108 7.82 2.34 -18.13
N ALA A 109 7.48 2.73 -16.89
CA ALA A 109 6.12 2.63 -16.38
C ALA A 109 5.12 3.52 -17.16
N ARG A 110 3.96 2.96 -17.51
CA ARG A 110 2.87 3.63 -18.24
C ARG A 110 1.53 3.36 -17.56
N GLY A 111 0.53 4.19 -17.84
CA GLY A 111 -0.84 4.01 -17.34
C GLY A 111 -0.92 3.92 -15.81
N GLU A 112 -1.60 2.90 -15.31
CA GLU A 112 -1.81 2.65 -13.88
C GLU A 112 -0.50 2.50 -13.10
N ALA A 113 0.51 1.82 -13.68
CA ALA A 113 1.81 1.65 -13.03
C ALA A 113 2.50 3.00 -12.78
N LYS A 114 2.42 3.93 -13.74
CA LYS A 114 2.94 5.28 -13.57
C LYS A 114 2.17 6.02 -12.47
N ALA A 115 0.84 5.97 -12.48
CA ALA A 115 0.03 6.63 -11.46
C ALA A 115 0.36 6.14 -10.05
N ASN A 116 0.55 4.83 -9.87
CA ASN A 116 0.96 4.23 -8.61
C ASN A 116 2.34 4.73 -8.13
N LEU A 117 3.31 4.88 -9.04
CA LEU A 117 4.62 5.44 -8.68
C LEU A 117 4.52 6.90 -8.24
N LEU A 118 3.73 7.73 -8.94
CA LEU A 118 3.52 9.12 -8.54
C LEU A 118 2.91 9.21 -7.13
N MET A 119 1.90 8.37 -6.83
CA MET A 119 1.29 8.28 -5.50
C MET A 119 2.26 7.79 -4.42
N LYS A 120 3.16 6.86 -4.77
CA LYS A 120 4.23 6.40 -3.88
C LYS A 120 5.21 7.52 -3.53
N ALA A 121 5.64 8.32 -4.50
CA ALA A 121 6.54 9.45 -4.25
C ALA A 121 5.94 10.47 -3.28
N GLU A 122 4.66 10.80 -3.46
CA GLU A 122 3.95 11.70 -2.55
C GLU A 122 3.84 11.08 -1.14
N THR A 123 3.50 9.80 -1.04
CA THR A 123 3.43 9.08 0.24
C THR A 123 4.79 9.08 0.95
N LYS A 124 5.86 8.80 0.22
CA LYS A 124 7.25 8.83 0.69
C LYS A 124 7.62 10.21 1.25
N ALA A 125 7.36 11.28 0.50
CA ALA A 125 7.66 12.64 0.94
C ALA A 125 6.94 13.00 2.26
N LYS A 126 5.63 12.75 2.33
CA LYS A 126 4.81 13.07 3.52
C LYS A 126 5.27 12.30 4.77
N ARG A 127 5.67 11.04 4.61
CA ARG A 127 6.10 10.21 5.74
C ARG A 127 7.45 10.63 6.27
N ARG A 128 8.43 10.82 5.39
CA ARG A 128 9.78 11.27 5.76
C ARG A 128 9.74 12.59 6.53
N VAL A 129 8.99 13.58 6.01
CA VAL A 129 8.88 14.88 6.70
C VAL A 129 8.15 14.75 8.04
N THR A 130 7.16 13.85 8.15
CA THR A 130 6.46 13.60 9.43
C THR A 130 7.40 13.04 10.49
N LEU A 131 8.18 12.01 10.16
CA LEU A 131 9.10 11.40 11.13
C LEU A 131 10.22 12.35 11.53
N SER A 132 10.70 13.17 10.58
CA SER A 132 11.73 14.19 10.81
C SER A 132 11.23 15.29 11.76
N ILE A 133 10.07 15.89 11.48
CA ILE A 133 9.54 16.99 12.31
C ILE A 133 9.11 16.51 13.71
N CYS A 134 8.66 15.25 13.83
CA CYS A 134 8.36 14.62 15.12
C CYS A 134 9.62 14.13 15.87
N GLY A 135 10.81 14.23 15.27
CA GLY A 135 12.09 13.92 15.92
C GLY A 135 12.33 12.44 16.22
N LEU A 136 11.70 11.53 15.48
CA LEU A 136 11.75 10.09 15.81
C LEU A 136 12.98 9.37 15.24
N GLY A 137 13.63 9.92 14.21
CA GLY A 137 14.82 9.29 13.59
C GLY A 137 14.60 7.85 13.11
N LEU A 138 13.34 7.43 12.95
CA LEU A 138 12.95 6.09 12.52
C LEU A 138 12.97 5.98 11.01
N LEU A 139 13.38 4.82 10.52
CA LEU A 139 13.26 4.47 9.11
C LEU A 139 11.78 4.29 8.75
N ASP A 140 11.42 4.72 7.55
CA ASP A 140 10.10 4.48 6.98
C ASP A 140 10.13 3.36 5.94
N GLU A 141 8.97 2.78 5.62
CA GLU A 141 8.87 1.65 4.69
C GLU A 141 9.51 1.91 3.32
N THR A 142 9.58 3.16 2.91
CA THR A 142 10.09 3.56 1.59
C THR A 142 11.60 3.70 1.51
N GLU A 143 12.28 3.79 2.66
CA GLU A 143 13.74 3.74 2.77
C GLU A 143 14.27 2.31 2.72
N VAL A 144 13.38 1.32 2.85
CA VAL A 144 13.78 -0.09 2.83
C VAL A 144 13.54 -0.77 1.49
N GLU A 145 12.60 -0.26 0.66
CA GLU A 145 12.37 -0.77 -0.70
C GLU A 145 13.64 -0.75 -1.57
N THR A 146 14.59 0.17 -1.33
CA THR A 146 15.86 0.26 -2.07
C THR A 146 16.85 -0.85 -1.75
N VAL A 147 16.69 -1.58 -0.63
CA VAL A 147 17.63 -2.62 -0.20
C VAL A 147 17.27 -4.00 -0.77
N HIS A 148 15.98 -4.28 -0.96
CA HIS A 148 15.51 -5.58 -1.46
C HIS A 148 15.74 -5.82 -2.96
N ALA A 149 16.25 -4.84 -3.71
CA ALA A 149 16.62 -5.03 -5.11
C ALA A 149 17.97 -5.75 -5.31
N ASN A 150 18.82 -5.85 -4.27
CA ASN A 150 20.21 -6.31 -4.41
C ASN A 150 20.53 -7.67 -3.77
N GLU A 151 19.55 -8.35 -3.19
CA GLU A 151 19.78 -9.67 -2.57
C GLU A 151 18.93 -10.73 -3.26
N THR A 152 19.37 -11.20 -4.44
CA THR A 152 19.01 -12.56 -4.87
C THR A 152 19.72 -13.53 -3.92
N PRO A 153 19.00 -14.33 -3.10
CA PRO A 153 19.67 -15.26 -2.20
C PRO A 153 20.30 -16.38 -3.04
N ARG A 154 21.63 -16.47 -3.02
CA ARG A 154 22.34 -17.68 -3.46
C ARG A 154 21.95 -18.81 -2.49
N PRO A 155 21.55 -19.99 -2.99
CA PRO A 155 21.25 -21.11 -2.10
C PRO A 155 22.53 -21.53 -1.37
N VAL A 156 22.51 -21.40 -0.05
CA VAL A 156 23.56 -21.90 0.83
C VAL A 156 23.41 -23.42 0.91
N VAL A 157 24.36 -24.13 0.31
CA VAL A 157 24.51 -25.58 0.41
C VAL A 157 24.86 -25.91 1.86
N GLN A 158 24.00 -26.64 2.56
CA GLN A 158 24.32 -27.20 3.88
C GLN A 158 25.10 -28.51 3.71
N THR A 159 26.38 -28.47 4.04
CA THR A 159 27.25 -29.63 4.21
C THR A 159 26.91 -30.28 5.55
N ALA A 160 26.42 -31.53 5.53
CA ALA A 160 26.35 -32.38 6.70
C ALA A 160 27.25 -33.61 6.47
N GLU A 161 28.33 -33.71 7.25
CA GLU A 161 29.16 -34.91 7.35
C GLU A 161 28.43 -35.98 8.18
N ARG A 162 28.23 -37.18 7.62
CA ARG A 162 28.44 -38.46 8.33
C ARG A 162 28.34 -39.68 7.40
N THR A 163 29.49 -40.36 7.30
CA THR A 163 29.73 -41.82 7.22
C THR A 163 29.01 -42.67 6.14
N ALA A 164 29.80 -43.21 5.21
CA ALA A 164 29.41 -44.20 4.20
C ALA A 164 29.22 -45.62 4.80
N PRO A 165 28.58 -46.58 4.09
CA PRO A 165 29.24 -47.24 2.96
C PRO A 165 28.37 -47.47 1.69
N ARG A 166 29.05 -47.29 0.55
CA ARG A 166 29.01 -47.98 -0.76
C ARG A 166 27.81 -48.89 -1.09
N LEU A 167 27.16 -48.65 -2.25
CA LEU A 167 26.95 -49.62 -3.36
C LEU A 167 26.43 -48.93 -4.66
N GLU A 168 27.22 -49.13 -5.72
CA GLU A 168 26.95 -49.26 -7.16
C GLU A 168 26.01 -48.32 -7.97
N ALA A 169 26.59 -47.83 -9.08
CA ALA A 169 25.92 -47.16 -10.19
C ALA A 169 25.15 -48.16 -11.07
N PRO A 170 24.23 -47.66 -11.94
CA PRO A 170 24.62 -47.66 -13.34
C PRO A 170 24.23 -46.41 -14.17
N LYS A 171 24.97 -46.30 -15.27
CA LYS A 171 24.89 -45.42 -16.45
C LYS A 171 23.47 -45.24 -17.01
N VAL A 172 23.26 -44.16 -17.77
CA VAL A 172 22.76 -44.15 -19.18
C VAL A 172 22.75 -42.68 -19.69
N VAL A 173 23.69 -42.32 -20.58
CA VAL A 173 23.54 -42.01 -22.03
C VAL A 173 23.17 -40.54 -22.33
N VAL A 174 24.12 -39.90 -23.01
CA VAL A 174 24.06 -38.63 -23.75
C VAL A 174 23.19 -38.81 -24.99
N GLN A 175 22.25 -37.89 -25.27
CA GLN A 175 21.92 -37.48 -26.63
C GLN A 175 21.57 -35.98 -26.69
N THR A 176 22.37 -35.28 -27.49
CA THR A 176 22.12 -33.96 -28.10
C THR A 176 20.96 -34.01 -29.08
N GLU A 177 20.13 -32.97 -29.14
CA GLU A 177 19.56 -32.50 -30.41
C GLU A 177 18.98 -31.08 -30.30
N THR A 178 19.38 -30.27 -31.26
CA THR A 178 19.04 -28.86 -31.48
C THR A 178 17.70 -28.75 -32.19
N LYS A 179 16.75 -27.94 -31.73
CA LYS A 179 15.70 -27.33 -32.57
C LYS A 179 15.29 -25.94 -32.07
N VAL A 180 15.43 -24.97 -32.97
CA VAL A 180 14.81 -23.65 -32.93
C VAL A 180 13.32 -23.83 -33.23
N ALA A 181 12.43 -23.35 -32.35
CA ALA A 181 11.02 -23.13 -32.65
C ALA A 181 10.45 -22.03 -31.73
N GLU A 182 10.04 -20.93 -32.38
CA GLU A 182 9.02 -19.94 -32.00
C GLU A 182 8.64 -19.83 -30.50
N GLU A 183 9.26 -18.88 -29.81
CA GLU A 183 8.83 -18.47 -28.47
C GLU A 183 7.67 -17.47 -28.59
N LYS A 184 6.46 -18.00 -28.48
CA LYS A 184 5.24 -17.28 -28.15
C LYS A 184 5.49 -16.58 -26.81
N LEU A 185 5.46 -15.24 -26.80
CA LEU A 185 5.64 -14.43 -25.59
C LEU A 185 4.38 -14.57 -24.70
N GLU A 186 4.31 -15.70 -23.99
CA GLU A 186 3.34 -15.94 -22.95
C GLU A 186 3.84 -15.21 -21.70
N MET A 187 3.13 -14.15 -21.32
CA MET A 187 3.41 -13.38 -20.12
C MET A 187 3.42 -14.34 -18.91
N PRO A 188 4.51 -14.41 -18.10
CA PRO A 188 4.42 -15.07 -16.82
C PRO A 188 3.41 -14.30 -15.95
N GLU A 189 2.37 -15.01 -15.48
CA GLU A 189 1.50 -14.51 -14.42
C GLU A 189 2.38 -14.09 -13.23
N MET A 190 2.40 -12.79 -12.95
CA MET A 190 3.09 -12.25 -11.79
C MET A 190 2.41 -12.75 -10.50
N PRO A 191 3.17 -13.23 -9.51
CA PRO A 191 2.62 -13.80 -8.30
C PRO A 191 1.89 -12.74 -7.47
N VAL A 192 0.65 -13.06 -7.08
CA VAL A 192 -0.06 -12.39 -5.98
C VAL A 192 0.84 -12.45 -4.75
N SER A 193 1.18 -11.27 -4.22
CA SER A 193 2.04 -11.08 -3.05
C SER A 193 1.56 -11.91 -1.83
N THR A 194 2.17 -13.07 -1.64
CA THR A 194 2.08 -13.89 -0.43
C THR A 194 2.99 -13.31 0.66
N LYS A 195 2.43 -12.49 1.55
CA LYS A 195 3.03 -12.34 2.89
C LYS A 195 2.51 -13.51 3.72
N TYR A 196 3.35 -14.53 3.94
CA TYR A 196 3.39 -15.56 5.00
C TYR A 196 3.92 -16.89 4.42
N ALA A 197 5.20 -17.19 4.67
CA ALA A 197 5.69 -18.57 4.69
C ALA A 197 5.34 -19.20 6.06
N PRO A 198 5.00 -20.50 6.12
CA PRO A 198 4.42 -21.14 7.30
C PRO A 198 5.48 -21.55 8.33
N ASP A 199 5.13 -21.47 9.62
CA ASP A 199 5.83 -22.20 10.70
C ASP A 199 5.57 -23.73 10.56
N PRO A 200 6.49 -24.60 10.98
CA PRO A 200 6.50 -26.03 10.65
C PRO A 200 5.45 -26.88 11.41
N GLU A 201 4.59 -26.27 12.22
CA GLU A 201 3.56 -26.96 13.01
C GLU A 201 2.13 -26.51 12.64
N GLY A 202 1.76 -26.67 11.37
CA GLY A 202 0.48 -27.23 10.90
C GLY A 202 -0.90 -26.71 11.34
N HIS A 203 -1.05 -25.73 12.24
CA HIS A 203 -2.36 -25.50 12.89
C HIS A 203 -3.01 -24.10 12.70
N HIS A 204 -2.40 -23.16 11.97
CA HIS A 204 -2.98 -21.81 11.77
C HIS A 204 -3.24 -21.39 10.30
N SER A 205 -2.92 -22.22 9.31
CA SER A 205 -3.06 -21.84 7.88
C SER A 205 -4.50 -21.95 7.35
N LEU A 206 -5.35 -22.78 7.98
CA LEU A 206 -6.72 -23.01 7.52
C LEU A 206 -7.68 -21.89 7.91
N SER A 207 -7.50 -21.27 9.08
CA SER A 207 -8.37 -20.18 9.56
C SER A 207 -8.20 -18.90 8.75
N TYR A 208 -6.96 -18.53 8.42
CA TYR A 208 -6.68 -17.32 7.66
C TYR A 208 -7.12 -17.43 6.19
N ARG A 209 -6.81 -18.56 5.53
CA ARG A 209 -7.26 -18.81 4.15
C ARG A 209 -8.78 -18.84 4.06
N ARG A 210 -9.45 -19.40 5.08
CA ARG A 210 -10.91 -19.37 5.21
C ARG A 210 -11.45 -17.96 5.39
N MET A 211 -10.84 -17.12 6.24
CA MET A 211 -11.27 -15.73 6.41
C MET A 211 -11.09 -14.86 5.15
N GLN A 212 -10.01 -15.07 4.39
CA GLN A 212 -9.80 -14.37 3.12
C GLN A 212 -10.80 -14.83 2.06
N GLN A 213 -11.00 -16.14 1.94
CA GLN A 213 -11.99 -16.71 1.03
C GLN A 213 -13.40 -16.21 1.39
N GLU A 214 -13.80 -16.25 2.67
CA GLU A 214 -15.09 -15.72 3.14
C GLU A 214 -15.27 -14.22 2.85
N SER A 215 -14.19 -13.43 2.83
CA SER A 215 -14.25 -12.01 2.50
C SER A 215 -14.38 -11.75 0.99
N ILE A 216 -13.69 -12.56 0.18
CA ILE A 216 -13.83 -12.55 -1.28
C ILE A 216 -15.23 -13.02 -1.69
N ASP A 217 -15.71 -14.10 -1.07
CA ASP A 217 -17.05 -14.66 -1.30
C ASP A 217 -18.15 -13.65 -0.89
N LYS A 218 -17.96 -12.91 0.21
CA LYS A 218 -18.87 -11.82 0.61
C LYS A 218 -18.87 -10.64 -0.36
N GLY A 219 -17.75 -10.36 -1.03
CA GLY A 219 -17.63 -9.32 -2.05
C GLY A 219 -18.24 -9.71 -3.40
N ASN A 220 -18.09 -10.99 -3.76
CA ASN A 220 -18.62 -11.59 -4.98
C ASN A 220 -20.08 -12.07 -4.85
N ALA A 221 -20.63 -12.05 -3.64
CA ALA A 221 -22.04 -12.33 -3.39
C ALA A 221 -22.96 -11.40 -4.19
N ALA A 222 -24.17 -11.86 -4.44
CA ALA A 222 -25.23 -11.08 -5.08
C ALA A 222 -25.49 -9.76 -4.30
N PRO A 223 -25.92 -8.69 -5.01
CA PRO A 223 -26.15 -7.40 -4.40
C PRO A 223 -27.44 -7.45 -3.58
N SER A 224 -27.52 -6.66 -2.51
CA SER A 224 -28.77 -6.55 -1.74
C SER A 224 -29.85 -5.85 -2.57
N ASP A 225 -31.12 -6.26 -2.43
CA ASP A 225 -32.26 -5.57 -3.06
C ASP A 225 -32.28 -4.06 -2.77
N LYS A 226 -31.81 -3.65 -1.58
CA LYS A 226 -31.67 -2.23 -1.21
C LYS A 226 -30.62 -1.51 -2.05
N GLN A 227 -29.52 -2.18 -2.41
CA GLN A 227 -28.47 -1.60 -3.27
C GLN A 227 -28.99 -1.46 -4.71
N CYS A 228 -29.63 -2.51 -5.24
CA CYS A 228 -30.25 -2.48 -6.56
C CYS A 228 -31.28 -1.36 -6.69
N TRP A 229 -32.18 -1.24 -5.72
CA TRP A 229 -33.19 -0.18 -5.67
C TRP A 229 -32.54 1.21 -5.62
N LYS A 230 -31.51 1.39 -4.78
CA LYS A 230 -30.80 2.66 -4.65
C LYS A 230 -30.13 3.09 -5.97
N ILE A 231 -29.49 2.17 -6.67
CA ILE A 231 -28.86 2.44 -7.98
C ILE A 231 -29.92 2.87 -9.00
N VAL A 232 -31.03 2.14 -9.12
CA VAL A 232 -32.13 2.48 -10.04
C VAL A 232 -32.71 3.86 -9.72
N ASN A 233 -32.92 4.16 -8.44
CA ASN A 233 -33.45 5.45 -8.02
C ASN A 233 -32.48 6.60 -8.34
N MET A 234 -31.17 6.41 -8.11
CA MET A 234 -30.15 7.42 -8.42
C MET A 234 -30.00 7.68 -9.92
N LEU A 235 -30.05 6.63 -10.75
CA LEU A 235 -30.05 6.79 -12.21
C LEU A 235 -31.27 7.59 -12.68
N ARG A 236 -32.45 7.32 -12.13
CA ARG A 236 -33.67 8.08 -12.41
C ARG A 236 -33.56 9.54 -11.96
N GLU A 237 -33.02 9.79 -10.77
CA GLU A 237 -32.78 11.16 -10.26
C GLU A 237 -31.82 11.96 -11.15
N LEU A 238 -30.86 11.28 -11.79
CA LEU A 238 -29.92 11.87 -12.75
C LEU A 238 -30.50 11.99 -14.17
N GLY A 239 -31.76 11.60 -14.38
CA GLY A 239 -32.45 11.73 -15.67
C GLY A 239 -32.13 10.64 -16.69
N PHE A 240 -31.55 9.51 -16.29
CA PHE A 240 -31.31 8.39 -17.20
C PHE A 240 -32.64 7.73 -17.58
N SER A 241 -32.86 7.51 -18.88
CA SER A 241 -33.91 6.60 -19.36
C SER A 241 -33.53 5.14 -19.05
N ASP A 242 -34.48 4.22 -19.21
CA ASP A 242 -34.23 2.79 -18.96
C ASP A 242 -33.12 2.24 -19.89
N ASP A 243 -33.10 2.66 -21.16
CA ASP A 243 -32.06 2.29 -22.13
C ASP A 243 -30.69 2.85 -21.75
N LEU A 244 -30.62 4.14 -21.37
CA LEU A 244 -29.38 4.78 -20.93
C LEU A 244 -28.85 4.17 -19.62
N SER A 245 -29.76 3.72 -18.75
CA SER A 245 -29.40 3.00 -17.52
C SER A 245 -28.75 1.66 -17.82
N GLN A 246 -29.25 0.93 -18.82
CA GLN A 246 -28.64 -0.32 -19.28
C GLN A 246 -27.28 -0.07 -19.95
N GLU A 247 -27.18 0.92 -20.83
CA GLU A 247 -25.90 1.29 -21.46
C GLU A 247 -24.86 1.70 -20.42
N TRP A 248 -25.27 2.45 -19.38
CA TRP A 248 -24.38 2.83 -18.29
C TRP A 248 -23.89 1.62 -17.49
N LEU A 249 -24.77 0.64 -17.21
CA LEU A 249 -24.39 -0.59 -16.52
C LEU A 249 -23.44 -1.47 -17.36
N VAL A 250 -23.70 -1.60 -18.66
CA VAL A 250 -22.83 -2.35 -19.58
C VAL A 250 -21.46 -1.68 -19.67
N LYS A 251 -21.43 -0.36 -19.80
CA LYS A 251 -20.19 0.42 -19.93
C LYS A 251 -19.29 0.35 -18.69
N ASN A 252 -19.88 0.38 -17.48
CA ASN A 252 -19.11 0.47 -16.24
C ASN A 252 -18.89 -0.88 -15.56
N PHE A 253 -19.76 -1.87 -15.78
CA PHE A 253 -19.77 -3.12 -15.03
C PHE A 253 -19.95 -4.37 -15.91
N SER A 254 -20.09 -4.22 -17.23
CA SER A 254 -20.33 -5.31 -18.18
C SER A 254 -21.56 -6.18 -17.85
N VAL A 255 -22.57 -5.57 -17.20
CA VAL A 255 -23.84 -6.22 -16.86
C VAL A 255 -25.01 -5.45 -17.44
N THR A 256 -26.12 -6.14 -17.67
CA THR A 256 -27.31 -5.53 -18.28
C THR A 256 -28.34 -5.09 -17.25
N LYS A 257 -28.35 -5.73 -16.08
CA LYS A 257 -29.30 -5.46 -14.99
C LYS A 257 -28.59 -5.21 -13.68
N THR A 258 -29.16 -4.38 -12.83
CA THR A 258 -28.61 -4.09 -11.48
C THR A 258 -28.51 -5.34 -10.60
N LYS A 259 -29.36 -6.35 -10.83
CA LYS A 259 -29.33 -7.63 -10.12
C LYS A 259 -28.15 -8.53 -10.48
N GLU A 260 -27.48 -8.27 -11.60
CA GLU A 260 -26.32 -9.03 -12.08
C GLU A 260 -25.00 -8.49 -11.49
N LEU A 261 -25.04 -7.38 -10.75
CA LEU A 261 -23.87 -6.81 -10.08
C LEU A 261 -23.44 -7.67 -8.89
N THR A 262 -22.14 -7.77 -8.63
CA THR A 262 -21.66 -8.22 -7.31
C THR A 262 -21.91 -7.16 -6.23
N LYS A 263 -21.95 -7.54 -4.96
CA LYS A 263 -22.08 -6.61 -3.83
C LYS A 263 -21.01 -5.52 -3.82
N ARG A 264 -19.80 -5.86 -4.26
CA ARG A 264 -18.69 -4.91 -4.46
C ARG A 264 -18.98 -3.93 -5.59
N GLN A 265 -19.40 -4.42 -6.77
CA GLN A 265 -19.75 -3.57 -7.91
C GLN A 265 -20.95 -2.67 -7.62
N ALA A 266 -21.96 -3.17 -6.89
CA ALA A 266 -23.11 -2.36 -6.48
C ALA A 266 -22.72 -1.21 -5.54
N SER A 267 -21.73 -1.42 -4.67
CA SER A 267 -21.20 -0.33 -3.81
C SER A 267 -20.45 0.70 -4.66
N GLN A 268 -19.61 0.25 -5.60
CA GLN A 268 -18.90 1.12 -6.54
C GLN A 268 -19.85 1.92 -7.45
N ALA A 269 -20.95 1.30 -7.91
CA ALA A 269 -21.97 1.96 -8.71
C ALA A 269 -22.65 3.11 -7.96
N ILE A 270 -22.95 2.91 -6.68
CA ILE A 270 -23.51 3.97 -5.82
C ILE A 270 -22.53 5.14 -5.70
N ASP A 271 -21.25 4.85 -5.46
CA ASP A 271 -20.23 5.90 -5.31
C ASP A 271 -20.06 6.73 -6.59
N LEU A 272 -20.03 6.09 -7.76
CA LEU A 272 -19.97 6.77 -9.06
C LEU A 272 -21.20 7.68 -9.29
N LEU A 273 -22.39 7.17 -9.00
CA LEU A 273 -23.63 7.95 -9.18
C LEU A 273 -23.72 9.11 -8.18
N THR A 274 -23.17 8.96 -6.96
CA THR A 274 -23.07 10.07 -6.00
C THR A 274 -22.15 11.16 -6.54
N GLN A 275 -20.97 10.81 -7.06
CA GLN A 275 -20.06 11.80 -7.66
C GLN A 275 -20.70 12.52 -8.86
N MET A 276 -21.47 11.81 -9.70
CA MET A 276 -22.20 12.42 -10.82
C MET A 276 -23.30 13.38 -10.36
N LYS A 277 -23.97 13.09 -9.23
CA LYS A 277 -24.96 13.97 -8.63
C LYS A 277 -24.33 15.23 -8.05
N ASP A 278 -23.21 15.09 -7.35
CA ASP A 278 -22.47 16.21 -6.78
C ASP A 278 -21.92 17.14 -7.87
N ALA A 279 -21.53 16.59 -9.03
CA ALA A 279 -21.10 17.37 -10.19
C ALA A 279 -22.26 18.08 -10.94
N SER A 280 -23.50 17.60 -10.79
CA SER A 280 -24.69 18.15 -11.45
C SER A 280 -25.38 19.27 -10.65
N THR A 281 -24.97 19.48 -9.38
CA THR A 281 -25.56 20.51 -8.51
C THR A 281 -24.60 21.71 -8.41
N PRO A 282 -24.91 22.90 -8.96
CA PRO A 282 -24.03 24.06 -8.82
C PRO A 282 -23.98 24.52 -7.35
N PRO A 283 -22.84 25.08 -6.87
CA PRO A 283 -22.77 25.63 -5.53
C PRO A 283 -23.75 26.81 -5.41
N SER A 284 -24.64 26.74 -4.42
CA SER A 284 -25.51 27.86 -4.06
C SER A 284 -24.64 29.05 -3.64
N THR A 285 -24.49 30.05 -4.51
CA THR A 285 -23.92 31.35 -4.18
C THR A 285 -24.83 32.04 -3.18
N THR A 286 -24.36 32.06 -1.93
CA THR A 286 -24.90 32.92 -0.89
C THR A 286 -24.44 34.36 -1.16
N GLY A 287 -25.38 35.19 -1.62
CA GLY A 287 -25.47 36.61 -1.26
C GLY A 287 -24.30 37.54 -1.62
N ARG A 288 -23.95 37.66 -2.90
CA ARG A 288 -23.27 38.86 -3.41
C ARG A 288 -23.94 39.29 -4.72
N SER A 289 -24.55 40.47 -4.73
CA SER A 289 -25.26 41.01 -5.88
C SER A 289 -24.28 41.39 -6.99
N ASP A 290 -24.61 41.01 -8.23
CA ASP A 290 -23.83 41.25 -9.45
C ASP A 290 -23.49 42.74 -9.69
N ASP A 291 -24.19 43.67 -9.03
CA ASP A 291 -23.92 45.10 -9.09
C ASP A 291 -22.56 45.52 -8.48
N ASP A 292 -21.99 44.73 -7.55
CA ASP A 292 -20.70 45.05 -6.93
C ASP A 292 -19.52 44.74 -7.88
N PHE A 293 -19.66 43.73 -8.74
CA PHE A 293 -18.58 43.30 -9.65
C PHE A 293 -18.42 44.26 -10.84
N LEU A 294 -19.52 44.85 -11.32
CA LEU A 294 -19.48 45.80 -12.43
C LEU A 294 -18.93 47.18 -12.01
N ARG A 295 -19.05 47.55 -10.73
CA ARG A 295 -18.49 48.82 -10.22
C ARG A 295 -16.97 48.80 -10.06
N GLU A 296 -16.36 47.63 -9.87
CA GLU A 296 -14.92 47.50 -9.69
C GLU A 296 -14.16 47.54 -11.04
N ILE A 297 -14.83 47.22 -12.15
CA ILE A 297 -14.26 47.28 -13.50
C ILE A 297 -14.23 48.72 -14.06
N GLU A 298 -15.14 49.60 -13.63
CA GLU A 298 -15.14 51.02 -14.07
C GLU A 298 -14.09 51.90 -13.36
N GLN A 299 -13.37 51.37 -12.36
CA GLN A 299 -12.33 52.10 -11.62
C GLN A 299 -10.88 51.67 -11.94
N LEU A 300 -10.68 50.81 -12.93
CA LEU A 300 -9.37 50.42 -13.48
C LEU A 300 -9.16 50.99 -14.89
#